data_AF-A0A1E3VY59-F1
#
_entry.id   AF-A0A1E3VY59-F1
#
_cell.length_a   1.000
_cell.length_b   1.000
_cell.length_c   1.000
_cell.angle_alpha   90.00
_cell.angle_beta   90.00
_cell.angle_gamma   90.00
#
_symmetry.space_group_name_H-M   'P 1'
#
loop_
_entity.id
_entity.type
_entity.pdbx_description
1 polymer ?
#
loop_
_entity_poly.entity_id
_entity_poly.type
_entity_poly.pdbx_seq_one_letter_code
_entity_poly.pdbx_strand_id
1 'polypeptide(L)'
;MLPTLTAIAGLILLIVLYRRDQRRVREQRAEFFADCLDVLDKPKLAFDHFGYPYMTGSFDGVPVRADVVVDAVVLRKLPSLWLRVTVEAPVATKAILDVMMRPSGSEFFSPFAGLPDRLDTPADWPERAIIHTDHPDRLPPPEAFTPHIAVLDEPKAKELIVSPNGVRIVWQADEARRSNYLLLRQANFEVVRFDRERLHDLVRRCVELRNTLAKNAPKEIRREAAA
;
A
#
# COMPACT_ATOMS: atom_id res chain seq x y z
N MET A 1 -50.63 -21.49 -6.35
CA MET A 1 -50.14 -21.15 -5.00
C MET A 1 -48.86 -21.92 -4.62
N LEU A 2 -48.73 -23.21 -4.92
CA LEU A 2 -47.50 -23.98 -4.68
C LEU A 2 -46.23 -23.44 -5.41
N PRO A 3 -46.27 -23.07 -6.71
CA PRO A 3 -45.07 -22.58 -7.40
C PRO A 3 -44.62 -21.21 -6.86
N THR A 4 -45.57 -20.34 -6.49
CA THR A 4 -45.27 -19.03 -5.91
C THR A 4 -44.64 -19.14 -4.52
N LEU A 5 -45.14 -20.05 -3.67
CA LEU A 5 -44.53 -20.31 -2.36
C LEU A 5 -43.10 -20.87 -2.49
N THR A 6 -42.89 -21.78 -3.45
CA THR A 6 -41.55 -22.35 -3.72
C THR A 6 -40.58 -21.28 -4.21
N ALA A 7 -41.02 -20.39 -5.11
CA ALA A 7 -40.20 -19.26 -5.58
C ALA A 7 -39.85 -18.29 -4.46
N ILE A 8 -40.80 -17.97 -3.57
CA ILE A 8 -40.56 -17.11 -2.39
C ILE A 8 -39.55 -17.77 -1.45
N ALA A 9 -39.72 -19.05 -1.13
CA ALA A 9 -38.78 -19.78 -0.27
C ALA A 9 -37.37 -19.81 -0.87
N GLY A 10 -37.25 -20.05 -2.19
CA GLY A 10 -35.98 -20.00 -2.91
C GLY A 10 -35.32 -18.62 -2.86
N LEU A 11 -36.09 -17.55 -3.07
CA LEU A 11 -35.60 -16.18 -2.98
C LEU A 11 -35.11 -15.85 -1.55
N ILE A 12 -35.88 -16.23 -0.53
CA ILE A 12 -35.50 -16.03 0.87
C ILE A 12 -34.17 -16.76 1.17
N LEU A 13 -34.04 -18.01 0.72
CA LEU A 13 -32.81 -18.79 0.90
C LEU A 13 -31.61 -18.10 0.24
N LEU A 14 -31.74 -17.64 -1.00
CA LEU A 14 -30.67 -16.92 -1.71
C LEU A 14 -30.29 -15.61 -1.00
N ILE A 15 -31.27 -14.86 -0.49
CA ILE A 15 -31.02 -13.64 0.29
C ILE A 15 -30.25 -13.96 1.58
N VAL A 16 -30.63 -15.02 2.30
CA VAL A 16 -29.94 -15.44 3.53
C VAL A 16 -28.50 -15.87 3.23
N LEU A 17 -28.29 -16.68 2.19
CA LEU A 17 -26.95 -17.12 1.77
C LEU A 17 -26.07 -15.93 1.37
N TYR A 18 -26.59 -15.03 0.54
CA TYR A 18 -25.90 -13.81 0.14
C TYR A 18 -25.51 -12.94 1.35
N ARG A 19 -26.44 -12.71 2.28
CA ARG A 19 -26.16 -11.90 3.48
C ARG A 19 -25.11 -12.55 4.38
N ARG A 20 -25.14 -13.88 4.54
CA ARG A 20 -24.13 -14.60 5.34
C ARG A 20 -22.75 -14.52 4.69
N ASP A 21 -22.67 -14.67 3.38
CA ASP A 21 -21.42 -14.54 2.63
C ASP A 21 -20.85 -13.12 2.73
N GLN A 22 -21.70 -12.10 2.49
CA GLN A 22 -21.31 -10.69 2.65
C GLN A 22 -20.83 -10.36 4.06
N ARG A 23 -21.49 -10.91 5.09
CA ARG A 23 -21.08 -10.73 6.48
C ARG A 23 -19.72 -11.38 6.74
N ARG A 24 -19.52 -12.62 6.28
CA ARG A 24 -18.25 -13.34 6.42
C ARG A 24 -17.10 -12.59 5.74
N VAL A 25 -17.30 -12.09 4.52
CA VAL A 25 -16.27 -11.31 3.80
C VAL A 25 -15.92 -10.02 4.54
N ARG A 26 -16.91 -9.32 5.10
CA ARG A 26 -16.68 -8.11 5.91
C ARG A 26 -15.91 -8.42 7.19
N GLU A 27 -16.30 -9.48 7.90
CA GLU A 27 -15.62 -9.93 9.13
C GLU A 27 -14.16 -10.30 8.83
N GLN A 28 -13.90 -11.07 7.76
CA GLN A 28 -12.54 -11.41 7.34
C GLN A 28 -11.69 -10.18 7.01
N ARG A 29 -12.25 -9.18 6.31
CA ARG A 29 -11.54 -7.93 6.01
C ARG A 29 -11.26 -7.11 7.27
N ALA A 30 -12.19 -7.10 8.23
CA ALA A 30 -12.00 -6.41 9.50
C ALA A 30 -10.86 -7.00 10.33
N GLU A 31 -10.53 -8.27 10.15
CA GLU A 31 -9.43 -8.94 10.85
C GLU A 31 -8.04 -8.62 10.30
N PHE A 32 -7.91 -8.00 9.12
CA PHE A 32 -6.62 -7.81 8.46
C PHE A 32 -5.56 -7.14 9.36
N PHE A 33 -5.94 -6.11 10.12
CA PHE A 33 -5.03 -5.43 11.04
C PHE A 33 -5.16 -5.88 12.51
N ALA A 34 -5.88 -6.97 12.79
CA ALA A 34 -6.16 -7.39 14.17
C ALA A 34 -4.89 -7.58 15.01
N ASP A 35 -3.85 -8.19 14.42
CA ASP A 35 -2.57 -8.46 15.09
C ASP A 35 -1.61 -7.25 15.01
N CYS A 36 -2.00 -6.18 14.31
CA CYS A 36 -1.18 -5.02 13.99
C CYS A 36 -1.55 -3.74 14.76
N LEU A 37 -2.63 -3.75 15.55
CA LEU A 37 -3.17 -2.56 16.19
C LEU A 37 -2.14 -1.85 17.09
N ASP A 38 -1.28 -2.62 17.76
CA ASP A 38 -0.28 -2.12 18.68
C ASP A 38 1.02 -1.64 18.01
N VAL A 39 1.13 -1.75 16.68
CA VAL A 39 2.27 -1.21 15.92
C VAL A 39 2.24 0.32 15.91
N LEU A 40 1.05 0.93 15.96
CA LEU A 40 0.89 2.38 15.97
C LEU A 40 0.37 2.85 17.33
N ASP A 41 0.83 4.01 17.75
CA ASP A 41 0.25 4.76 18.84
C ASP A 41 -1.12 5.32 18.42
N LYS A 42 -2.11 5.19 19.31
CA LYS A 42 -3.49 5.67 19.13
C LYS A 42 -4.09 5.20 17.79
N PRO A 43 -4.09 3.88 17.52
CA PRO A 43 -4.54 3.34 16.25
C PRO A 43 -6.03 3.59 16.06
N LYS A 44 -6.42 3.98 14.85
CA LYS A 44 -7.81 4.13 14.42
C LYS A 44 -8.02 3.28 13.18
N LEU A 45 -8.82 2.24 13.33
CA LEU A 45 -9.24 1.38 12.23
C LEU A 45 -10.52 1.95 11.60
N ALA A 46 -10.53 2.05 10.29
CA ALA A 46 -11.69 2.43 9.50
C ALA A 46 -11.71 1.62 8.20
N PHE A 47 -12.75 1.81 7.39
CA PHE A 47 -12.96 1.07 6.14
C PHE A 47 -13.19 2.03 4.98
N ASP A 48 -12.68 1.66 3.81
CA ASP A 48 -12.93 2.39 2.57
C ASP A 48 -14.34 2.10 2.01
N HIS A 49 -14.66 2.71 0.87
CA HIS A 49 -15.93 2.51 0.18
C HIS A 49 -16.16 1.05 -0.25
N PHE A 50 -15.08 0.29 -0.48
CA PHE A 50 -15.13 -1.11 -0.89
C PHE A 50 -15.13 -2.08 0.29
N GLY A 51 -15.06 -1.57 1.53
CA GLY A 51 -15.04 -2.35 2.77
C GLY A 51 -13.68 -2.97 3.09
N TYR A 52 -12.58 -2.47 2.52
CA TYR A 52 -11.23 -2.82 2.92
C TYR A 52 -10.75 -1.91 4.06
N PRO A 53 -9.99 -2.46 5.01
CA PRO A 53 -9.57 -1.70 6.17
C PRO A 53 -8.41 -0.76 5.85
N TYR A 54 -8.36 0.34 6.57
CA TYR A 54 -7.16 1.15 6.73
C TYR A 54 -7.01 1.55 8.20
N MET A 55 -5.78 1.67 8.64
CA MET A 55 -5.40 2.03 9.99
C MET A 55 -4.59 3.33 9.95
N THR A 56 -4.96 4.30 10.78
CA THR A 56 -4.17 5.51 11.03
C THR A 56 -3.70 5.56 12.46
N GLY A 57 -2.60 6.24 12.72
CA GLY A 57 -2.03 6.41 14.05
C GLY A 57 -0.74 7.20 13.97
N SER A 58 0.11 7.06 14.97
CA SER A 58 1.48 7.58 14.90
C SER A 58 2.50 6.50 15.24
N PHE A 59 3.72 6.66 14.75
CA PHE A 59 4.88 5.84 15.13
C PHE A 59 6.01 6.80 15.48
N ASP A 60 6.55 6.70 16.71
CA ASP A 60 7.52 7.67 17.25
C ASP A 60 7.05 9.14 17.10
N GLY A 61 5.74 9.37 17.29
CA GLY A 61 5.12 10.70 17.15
C GLY A 61 4.91 11.18 15.71
N VAL A 62 5.29 10.39 14.70
CA VAL A 62 5.09 10.70 13.27
C VAL A 62 3.77 10.11 12.77
N PRO A 63 2.89 10.87 12.09
CA PRO A 63 1.65 10.33 11.53
C PRO A 63 1.88 9.23 10.48
N VAL A 64 1.17 8.12 10.63
CA VAL A 64 1.25 6.96 9.74
C VAL A 64 -0.15 6.50 9.35
N ARG A 65 -0.28 6.13 8.07
CA ARG A 65 -1.45 5.49 7.49
C ARG A 65 -1.04 4.19 6.81
N ALA A 66 -1.66 3.09 7.22
CA ALA A 66 -1.58 1.79 6.55
C ALA A 66 -2.93 1.48 5.90
N ASP A 67 -2.98 1.31 4.58
CA ASP A 67 -4.24 1.01 3.87
C ASP A 67 -4.10 -0.14 2.88
N VAL A 68 -5.20 -0.84 2.66
CA VAL A 68 -5.26 -2.04 1.83
C VAL A 68 -5.98 -1.71 0.52
N VAL A 69 -5.35 -2.04 -0.62
CA VAL A 69 -5.87 -1.80 -1.96
C VAL A 69 -5.87 -3.09 -2.76
N VAL A 70 -6.97 -3.36 -3.45
CA VAL A 70 -7.03 -4.47 -4.43
C VAL A 70 -6.75 -3.94 -5.82
N ASP A 71 -5.74 -4.53 -6.45
CA ASP A 71 -5.49 -4.35 -7.87
C ASP A 71 -6.04 -5.54 -8.65
N ALA A 72 -7.13 -5.31 -9.36
CA ALA A 72 -7.76 -6.26 -10.28
C ALA A 72 -7.95 -5.68 -11.69
N VAL A 73 -7.25 -4.59 -12.02
CA VAL A 73 -7.47 -3.84 -13.27
C VAL A 73 -6.85 -4.57 -14.48
N VAL A 74 -5.72 -5.27 -14.26
CA VAL A 74 -5.03 -5.99 -15.34
C VAL A 74 -5.75 -7.27 -15.72
N LEU A 75 -6.17 -7.35 -16.99
CA LEU A 75 -6.70 -8.58 -17.57
C LEU A 75 -5.59 -9.64 -17.68
N ARG A 76 -5.92 -10.89 -17.34
CA ARG A 76 -5.02 -12.07 -17.42
C ARG A 76 -3.86 -12.09 -16.41
N LYS A 77 -3.84 -11.21 -15.41
CA LYS A 77 -3.03 -11.36 -14.19
C LYS A 77 -3.94 -11.72 -13.02
N LEU A 78 -3.39 -12.37 -11.99
CA LEU A 78 -4.12 -12.56 -10.74
C LEU A 78 -4.21 -11.22 -10.00
N PRO A 79 -5.38 -10.89 -9.42
CA PRO A 79 -5.51 -9.72 -8.58
C PRO A 79 -4.51 -9.74 -7.42
N SER A 80 -3.98 -8.59 -7.07
CA SER A 80 -3.05 -8.44 -5.94
C SER A 80 -3.70 -7.62 -4.83
N LEU A 81 -3.44 -8.02 -3.58
CA LEU A 81 -3.77 -7.25 -2.39
C LEU A 81 -2.52 -6.49 -1.96
N TRP A 82 -2.53 -5.18 -2.16
CA TRP A 82 -1.45 -4.29 -1.81
C TRP A 82 -1.71 -3.66 -0.43
N LEU A 83 -0.70 -3.69 0.42
CA LEU A 83 -0.62 -2.87 1.63
C LEU A 83 0.23 -1.63 1.30
N ARG A 84 -0.34 -0.44 1.50
CA ARG A 84 0.38 0.83 1.41
C ARG A 84 0.65 1.35 2.80
N VAL A 85 1.92 1.57 3.13
CA VAL A 85 2.34 2.17 4.40
C VAL A 85 2.89 3.55 4.11
N THR A 86 2.18 4.58 4.55
CA THR A 86 2.46 5.98 4.27
C THR A 86 2.77 6.72 5.57
N VAL A 87 3.94 7.35 5.63
CA VAL A 87 4.24 8.39 6.61
C VAL A 87 3.70 9.71 6.05
N GLU A 88 2.70 10.28 6.70
CA GLU A 88 2.01 11.51 6.30
C GLU A 88 2.64 12.72 7.01
N ALA A 89 3.91 12.98 6.70
CA ALA A 89 4.68 14.07 7.31
C ALA A 89 5.62 14.72 6.30
N PRO A 90 5.86 16.05 6.40
CA PRO A 90 6.76 16.73 5.51
C PRO A 90 8.16 16.10 5.45
N VAL A 91 8.64 15.95 4.22
CA VAL A 91 9.99 15.46 3.89
C VAL A 91 10.73 16.61 3.22
N ALA A 92 12.04 16.70 3.48
CA ALA A 92 12.88 17.73 2.90
C ALA A 92 13.29 17.44 1.44
N THR A 93 12.30 17.29 0.58
CA THR A 93 12.44 17.23 -0.88
C THR A 93 11.46 18.21 -1.50
N LYS A 94 11.80 18.77 -2.67
CA LYS A 94 10.90 19.61 -3.47
C LYS A 94 10.39 18.90 -4.73
N ALA A 95 10.62 17.59 -4.80
CA ALA A 95 10.29 16.70 -5.91
C ALA A 95 9.77 15.36 -5.38
N ILE A 96 9.04 14.66 -6.23
CA ILE A 96 8.66 13.27 -6.03
C ILE A 96 9.76 12.37 -6.59
N LEU A 97 10.24 11.42 -5.80
CA LEU A 97 10.99 10.27 -6.27
C LEU A 97 10.08 9.04 -6.14
N ASP A 98 9.92 8.29 -7.20
CA ASP A 98 9.17 7.04 -7.20
C ASP A 98 10.03 5.92 -7.78
N VAL A 99 10.32 4.93 -6.95
CA VAL A 99 11.13 3.77 -7.29
C VAL A 99 10.23 2.55 -7.31
N MET A 100 9.94 2.04 -8.49
CA MET A 100 8.99 0.95 -8.69
C MET A 100 9.66 -0.30 -9.24
N MET A 101 9.30 -1.43 -8.64
CA MET A 101 9.63 -2.75 -9.16
C MET A 101 8.55 -3.23 -10.11
N ARG A 102 8.97 -3.75 -11.27
CA ARG A 102 8.09 -4.44 -12.23
C ARG A 102 6.87 -3.58 -12.63
N PRO A 103 7.04 -2.32 -13.08
CA PRO A 103 5.93 -1.47 -13.50
C PRO A 103 5.18 -2.11 -14.67
N SER A 104 3.86 -1.96 -14.67
CA SER A 104 2.97 -2.48 -15.72
C SER A 104 2.15 -1.41 -16.42
N GLY A 105 2.14 -0.18 -15.90
CA GLY A 105 1.36 0.95 -16.42
C GLY A 105 -0.11 0.93 -16.00
N SER A 106 -0.46 0.05 -15.06
CA SER A 106 -1.83 -0.15 -14.58
C SER A 106 -2.00 0.14 -13.09
N GLU A 107 -0.93 0.58 -12.43
CA GLU A 107 -0.86 0.89 -11.00
C GLU A 107 -1.65 2.15 -10.65
N PHE A 108 -2.98 2.09 -10.67
CA PHE A 108 -3.88 3.22 -10.36
C PHE A 108 -3.71 3.81 -8.95
N PHE A 109 -3.06 3.06 -8.05
CA PHE A 109 -2.77 3.46 -6.67
C PHE A 109 -1.44 4.23 -6.53
N SER A 110 -0.69 4.40 -7.62
CA SER A 110 0.63 4.98 -7.70
C SER A 110 0.65 6.21 -8.63
N PRO A 111 1.46 7.25 -8.34
CA PRO A 111 1.69 8.37 -9.25
C PRO A 111 2.69 8.03 -10.37
N PHE A 112 3.42 6.91 -10.30
CA PHE A 112 4.58 6.56 -11.13
C PHE A 112 4.40 6.82 -12.63
N ALA A 113 3.28 6.39 -13.21
CA ALA A 113 3.01 6.54 -14.64
C ALA A 113 2.84 8.00 -15.09
N GLY A 114 2.53 8.91 -14.17
CA GLY A 114 2.36 10.34 -14.44
C GLY A 114 3.62 11.17 -14.24
N LEU A 115 4.70 10.58 -13.71
CA LEU A 115 5.96 11.28 -13.49
C LEU A 115 6.78 11.34 -14.79
N PRO A 116 7.14 12.55 -15.27
CA PRO A 116 7.68 12.78 -16.61
C PRO A 116 9.12 12.30 -16.82
N ASP A 117 9.96 12.38 -15.78
CA ASP A 117 11.40 12.15 -15.92
C ASP A 117 11.77 10.76 -15.42
N ARG A 118 12.40 9.96 -16.27
CA ARG A 118 12.97 8.67 -15.91
C ARG A 118 14.47 8.82 -15.64
N LEU A 119 14.93 8.30 -14.51
CA LEU A 119 16.35 8.35 -14.13
C LEU A 119 17.05 7.01 -14.39
N ASP A 120 18.37 7.08 -14.57
CA ASP A 120 19.22 5.89 -14.56
C ASP A 120 19.22 5.27 -13.16
N THR A 121 19.19 3.94 -13.10
CA THR A 121 19.22 3.20 -11.84
C THR A 121 20.67 3.08 -11.36
N PRO A 122 20.99 3.56 -10.14
CA PRO A 122 22.32 3.39 -9.57
C PRO A 122 22.73 1.92 -9.48
N ALA A 123 24.03 1.64 -9.61
CA ALA A 123 24.55 0.27 -9.68
C ALA A 123 24.36 -0.54 -8.38
N ASP A 124 24.21 0.15 -7.25
CA ASP A 124 23.96 -0.40 -5.92
C ASP A 124 22.46 -0.53 -5.58
N TRP A 125 21.58 -0.18 -6.52
CA TRP A 125 20.13 -0.34 -6.38
C TRP A 125 19.67 -1.62 -7.06
N PRO A 126 18.47 -2.15 -6.72
CA PRO A 126 17.91 -3.34 -7.34
C PRO A 126 17.88 -3.21 -8.86
N GLU A 127 18.46 -4.19 -9.57
CA GLU A 127 18.67 -4.16 -11.03
C GLU A 127 17.40 -3.86 -11.83
N ARG A 128 16.23 -4.28 -11.31
CA ARG A 128 14.92 -4.12 -11.96
C ARG A 128 14.10 -2.94 -11.42
N ALA A 129 14.70 -2.09 -10.59
CA ALA A 129 14.09 -0.85 -10.18
C ALA A 129 13.98 0.08 -11.40
N ILE A 130 12.84 0.75 -11.52
CA ILE A 130 12.67 1.84 -12.46
C ILE A 130 12.34 3.08 -11.63
N ILE A 131 13.04 4.17 -11.92
CA ILE A 131 12.98 5.39 -11.13
C ILE A 131 12.35 6.49 -11.98
N HIS A 132 11.29 7.09 -11.47
CA HIS A 132 10.66 8.26 -12.06
C HIS A 132 10.63 9.44 -11.07
N THR A 133 10.64 10.67 -11.59
CA THR A 133 10.54 11.91 -10.84
C THR A 133 9.80 12.98 -11.62
N ASP A 134 9.33 14.02 -10.93
CA ASP A 134 8.78 15.23 -11.54
C ASP A 134 9.83 16.34 -11.75
N HIS A 135 10.91 16.35 -10.95
CA HIS A 135 11.95 17.37 -11.01
C HIS A 135 13.32 16.81 -10.54
N PRO A 136 14.17 16.29 -11.45
CA PRO A 136 15.43 15.65 -11.08
C PRO A 136 16.39 16.57 -10.29
N ASP A 137 16.48 17.84 -10.67
CA ASP A 137 17.38 18.82 -10.04
C ASP A 137 16.99 19.19 -8.59
N ARG A 138 15.81 18.75 -8.13
CA ARG A 138 15.27 19.05 -6.80
C ARG A 138 15.29 17.86 -5.85
N LEU A 139 15.84 16.73 -6.30
CA LEU A 139 16.01 15.54 -5.48
C LEU A 139 17.23 15.65 -4.56
N PRO A 140 17.15 15.12 -3.33
CA PRO A 140 18.31 14.74 -2.54
C PRO A 140 19.27 13.83 -3.33
N PRO A 141 20.56 13.77 -2.94
CA PRO A 141 21.51 12.91 -3.62
C PRO A 141 21.19 11.41 -3.39
N PRO A 142 21.50 10.51 -4.34
CA PRO A 142 21.10 9.08 -4.29
C PRO A 142 21.50 8.35 -3.00
N GLU A 143 22.62 8.74 -2.39
CA GLU A 143 23.14 8.16 -1.14
C GLU A 143 22.16 8.35 0.04
N ALA A 144 21.30 9.35 -0.01
CA ALA A 144 20.27 9.59 1.01
C ALA A 144 19.15 8.54 0.97
N PHE A 145 18.93 7.89 -0.16
CA PHE A 145 17.88 6.87 -0.35
C PHE A 145 18.42 5.45 -0.25
N THR A 146 19.66 5.23 -0.67
CA THR A 146 20.31 3.91 -0.81
C THR A 146 20.08 2.95 0.38
N PRO A 147 20.23 3.37 1.66
CA PRO A 147 19.99 2.45 2.79
C PRO A 147 18.55 1.93 2.90
N HIS A 148 17.59 2.63 2.29
CA HIS A 148 16.16 2.35 2.37
C HIS A 148 15.63 1.64 1.12
N ILE A 149 16.39 1.63 0.02
CA ILE A 149 16.00 1.04 -1.26
C ILE A 149 16.06 -0.49 -1.24
N ALA A 150 16.93 -1.09 -0.43
CA ALA A 150 17.13 -2.55 -0.36
C ALA A 150 15.86 -3.34 -0.02
N VAL A 151 14.82 -2.72 0.55
CA VAL A 151 13.50 -3.36 0.75
C VAL A 151 12.88 -3.81 -0.58
N LEU A 152 13.21 -3.16 -1.69
CA LEU A 152 12.69 -3.45 -3.02
C LEU A 152 13.28 -4.71 -3.66
N ASP A 153 14.34 -5.29 -3.08
CA ASP A 153 14.83 -6.61 -3.47
C ASP A 153 13.88 -7.73 -3.03
N GLU A 154 13.05 -7.49 -2.00
CA GLU A 154 12.07 -8.46 -1.56
C GLU A 154 10.99 -8.66 -2.64
N PRO A 155 10.65 -9.90 -3.05
CA PRO A 155 9.70 -10.15 -4.13
C PRO A 155 8.32 -9.51 -3.95
N LYS A 156 7.90 -9.31 -2.68
CA LYS A 156 6.62 -8.70 -2.32
C LYS A 156 6.66 -7.17 -2.35
N ALA A 157 7.83 -6.54 -2.26
CA ALA A 157 7.94 -5.09 -2.34
C ALA A 157 7.68 -4.63 -3.79
N LYS A 158 6.80 -3.63 -3.92
CA LYS A 158 6.37 -3.10 -5.22
C LYS A 158 6.97 -1.74 -5.50
N GLU A 159 6.99 -0.86 -4.51
CA GLU A 159 7.22 0.57 -4.72
C GLU A 159 7.71 1.25 -3.45
N LEU A 160 8.65 2.19 -3.60
CA LEU A 160 9.05 3.15 -2.57
C LEU A 160 8.91 4.55 -3.17
N ILE A 161 8.15 5.41 -2.50
CA ILE A 161 7.87 6.78 -2.94
C ILE A 161 8.34 7.75 -1.87
N VAL A 162 9.01 8.80 -2.29
CA VAL A 162 9.31 9.97 -1.47
C VAL A 162 8.69 11.17 -2.14
N SER A 163 7.91 11.95 -1.41
CA SER A 163 7.29 13.19 -1.88
C SER A 163 7.47 14.28 -0.82
N PRO A 164 7.23 15.56 -1.16
CA PRO A 164 7.26 16.63 -0.16
C PRO A 164 6.31 16.38 1.02
N ASN A 165 5.23 15.61 0.80
CA ASN A 165 4.18 15.35 1.78
C ASN A 165 4.41 14.07 2.61
N GLY A 166 5.42 13.25 2.28
CA GLY A 166 5.58 11.97 2.95
C GLY A 166 6.39 10.93 2.20
N VAL A 167 6.54 9.78 2.87
CA VAL A 167 7.20 8.58 2.36
C VAL A 167 6.17 7.45 2.31
N ARG A 168 6.18 6.64 1.26
CA ARG A 168 5.30 5.48 1.13
C ARG A 168 6.03 4.25 0.64
N ILE A 169 5.76 3.10 1.26
CA ILE A 169 6.12 1.78 0.72
C ILE A 169 4.83 1.06 0.32
N VAL A 170 4.88 0.35 -0.82
CA VAL A 170 3.83 -0.56 -1.27
C VAL A 170 4.33 -1.99 -1.24
N TRP A 171 3.57 -2.85 -0.56
CA TRP A 171 3.92 -4.23 -0.27
C TRP A 171 2.79 -5.19 -0.68
N GLN A 172 3.11 -6.32 -1.32
CA GLN A 172 2.13 -7.35 -1.64
C GLN A 172 1.76 -8.13 -0.38
N ALA A 173 0.59 -7.86 0.18
CA ALA A 173 0.07 -8.65 1.28
C ALA A 173 -0.24 -10.07 0.79
N ASP A 174 -0.92 -10.17 -0.36
CA ASP A 174 -1.33 -11.44 -0.96
C ASP A 174 -1.65 -11.33 -2.45
N GLU A 175 -1.76 -12.47 -3.12
CA GLU A 175 -2.24 -12.61 -4.49
C GLU A 175 -3.48 -13.50 -4.51
N ALA A 176 -4.47 -13.16 -5.33
CA ALA A 176 -5.74 -13.87 -5.34
C ALA A 176 -5.59 -15.33 -5.80
N ARG A 177 -6.36 -16.23 -5.18
CA ARG A 177 -6.39 -17.65 -5.53
C ARG A 177 -6.75 -17.87 -7.00
N ARG A 178 -5.82 -18.50 -7.74
CA ARG A 178 -5.97 -18.77 -9.16
C ARG A 178 -7.24 -19.53 -9.52
N SER A 179 -7.59 -20.56 -8.76
CA SER A 179 -8.78 -21.39 -9.01
C SER A 179 -10.06 -20.56 -9.02
N ASN A 180 -10.24 -19.72 -8.00
CA ASN A 180 -11.43 -18.91 -7.82
C ASN A 180 -11.49 -17.81 -8.88
N TYR A 181 -10.34 -17.19 -9.18
CA TYR A 181 -10.28 -16.12 -10.15
C TYR A 181 -10.52 -16.61 -11.58
N LEU A 182 -10.02 -17.79 -11.97
CA LEU A 182 -10.23 -18.31 -13.32
C LEU A 182 -11.68 -18.71 -13.61
N LEU A 183 -12.40 -19.23 -12.60
CA LEU A 183 -13.78 -19.70 -12.77
C LEU A 183 -14.81 -18.60 -12.53
N LEU A 184 -14.65 -17.83 -11.46
CA LEU A 184 -15.67 -16.89 -10.97
C LEU A 184 -15.26 -15.42 -11.10
N ARG A 185 -14.01 -15.14 -11.51
CA ARG A 185 -13.42 -13.79 -11.50
C ARG A 185 -13.49 -13.11 -10.13
N GLN A 186 -13.49 -13.90 -9.07
CA GLN A 186 -13.48 -13.43 -7.69
C GLN A 186 -12.05 -13.28 -7.19
N ALA A 187 -11.69 -12.08 -6.74
CA ALA A 187 -10.43 -11.81 -6.05
C ALA A 187 -10.54 -12.32 -4.59
N ASN A 188 -10.21 -13.59 -4.38
CA ASN A 188 -10.20 -14.20 -3.06
C ASN A 188 -8.76 -14.29 -2.55
N PHE A 189 -8.49 -13.70 -1.40
CA PHE A 189 -7.18 -13.65 -0.75
C PHE A 189 -7.17 -14.61 0.46
N GLU A 190 -6.07 -15.33 0.64
CA GLU A 190 -5.86 -16.24 1.77
C GLU A 190 -5.43 -15.49 3.04
N VAL A 191 -4.77 -14.33 2.89
CA VAL A 191 -4.42 -13.49 4.03
C VAL A 191 -5.69 -12.97 4.71
N VAL A 192 -5.86 -13.35 5.98
CA VAL A 192 -6.95 -12.84 6.85
C VAL A 192 -6.40 -11.86 7.87
N ARG A 193 -5.18 -12.11 8.37
CA ARG A 193 -4.46 -11.24 9.31
C ARG A 193 -3.08 -10.97 8.77
N PHE A 194 -2.68 -9.71 8.76
CA PHE A 194 -1.37 -9.31 8.31
C PHE A 194 -0.34 -9.47 9.43
N ASP A 195 0.88 -9.81 9.04
CA ASP A 195 1.97 -10.03 9.98
C ASP A 195 2.38 -8.72 10.67
N ARG A 196 2.35 -8.75 12.01
CA ARG A 196 2.68 -7.61 12.88
C ARG A 196 4.11 -7.16 12.69
N GLU A 197 5.05 -8.11 12.66
CA GLU A 197 6.49 -7.81 12.56
C GLU A 197 6.80 -7.16 11.21
N ARG A 198 6.20 -7.67 10.13
CA ARG A 198 6.31 -7.06 8.82
C ARG A 198 5.73 -5.66 8.78
N LEU A 199 4.55 -5.41 9.36
CA LEU A 199 4.00 -4.04 9.39
C LEU A 199 4.94 -3.10 10.15
N HIS A 200 5.42 -3.52 11.32
CA HIS A 200 6.35 -2.73 12.12
C HIS A 200 7.62 -2.40 11.33
N ASP A 201 8.22 -3.37 10.63
CA ASP A 201 9.41 -3.14 9.79
C ASP A 201 9.14 -2.12 8.67
N LEU A 202 8.01 -2.24 7.96
CA LEU A 202 7.63 -1.30 6.91
C LEU A 202 7.42 0.12 7.43
N VAL A 203 6.72 0.26 8.57
CA VAL A 203 6.49 1.56 9.22
C VAL A 203 7.81 2.18 9.66
N ARG A 204 8.65 1.41 10.37
CA ARG A 204 9.96 1.84 10.83
C ARG A 204 10.82 2.35 9.68
N ARG A 205 10.88 1.62 8.55
CA ARG A 205 11.64 2.03 7.36
C ARG A 205 11.15 3.35 6.78
N CYS A 206 9.83 3.55 6.66
CA CYS A 206 9.27 4.81 6.16
C CYS A 206 9.65 5.98 7.09
N VAL A 207 9.54 5.79 8.40
CA VAL A 207 9.87 6.82 9.41
C VAL A 207 11.37 7.13 9.40
N GLU A 208 12.22 6.10 9.33
CA GLU A 208 13.68 6.25 9.23
C GLU A 208 14.08 7.02 7.98
N LEU A 209 13.54 6.65 6.80
CA LEU A 209 13.82 7.36 5.56
C LEU A 209 13.40 8.83 5.65
N ARG A 210 12.19 9.11 6.16
CA ARG A 210 11.72 10.49 6.39
C ARG A 210 12.69 11.26 7.28
N ASN A 211 13.16 10.64 8.36
CA ASN A 211 14.06 11.26 9.33
C ASN A 211 15.48 11.48 8.75
N THR A 212 16.00 10.54 7.97
CA THR A 212 17.26 10.70 7.22
C THR A 212 17.19 11.91 6.29
N LEU A 213 16.12 12.01 5.51
CA LEU A 213 15.92 13.13 4.59
C LEU A 213 15.75 14.47 5.33
N ALA A 214 15.00 14.49 6.43
CA ALA A 214 14.87 15.68 7.27
C ALA A 214 16.22 16.15 7.88
N LYS A 215 17.10 15.20 8.25
CA LYS A 215 18.44 15.49 8.80
C LYS A 215 19.44 15.97 7.76
N ASN A 216 19.29 15.56 6.49
CA ASN A 216 20.21 15.90 5.41
C ASN A 216 19.77 17.14 4.60
N ALA A 217 18.57 17.63 4.89
CA ALA A 217 18.01 18.85 4.32
C ALA A 217 18.91 20.09 4.49
N PRO A 218 19.06 20.95 3.47
CA PRO A 218 19.55 22.32 3.63
C PRO A 218 18.73 23.09 4.68
N LYS A 219 19.35 24.04 5.39
CA LYS A 219 18.73 24.80 6.51
C LYS A 219 17.44 25.53 6.11
N GLU A 220 17.33 25.93 4.84
CA GLU A 220 16.14 26.57 4.26
C GLU A 220 14.96 25.61 4.16
N ILE A 221 15.18 24.39 3.66
CA ILE A 221 14.13 23.36 3.53
C ILE A 221 13.65 22.88 4.90
N ARG A 222 14.54 22.82 5.91
CA ARG A 222 14.15 22.47 7.30
C ARG A 222 13.21 23.49 7.92
N ARG A 223 13.38 24.79 7.60
CA ARG A 223 12.51 25.85 8.11
C ARG A 223 11.12 25.80 7.48
N GLU A 224 11.05 25.53 6.18
CA GLU A 224 9.77 25.33 5.46
C GLU A 224 9.03 24.08 5.96
N ALA A 225 9.74 22.98 6.24
CA ALA A 225 9.13 21.74 6.72
C ALA A 225 8.70 21.75 8.21
N ALA A 226 9.11 22.77 8.98
CA ALA A 226 8.80 22.93 10.41
C ALA A 226 7.78 24.05 10.71
N ALA A 227 7.35 24.78 9.69
CA ALA A 227 6.34 25.83 9.75
C ALA A 227 4.95 25.26 9.39
#